data_AF-L1I4K4-F1
#
_entry.id   AF-L1I4K4-F1
#
_cell.length_a   1.000
_cell.length_b   1.000
_cell.length_c   1.000
_cell.angle_alpha   90.00
_cell.angle_beta   90.00
_cell.angle_gamma   90.00
#
_symmetry.space_group_name_H-M   'P 1'
#
loop_
_entity.id
_entity.type
_entity.pdbx_description
1 polymer ?
#
loop_
_entity_poly.entity_id
_entity_poly.type
_entity_poly.pdbx_seq_one_letter_code
_entity_poly.pdbx_strand_id
1 'polypeptide(L)'
;MEDEAKKKLDEGKKKLEAFRKKKEAAELAKKAAAKAQGDTGDAATDKGGSDDAKARTEEVASLEASLNAAMEAQAAAMQKLGDETEKAQAAKKKEQEAMQQVERMQQQILSLMSAMEEQGGGHNAENEEERRRVEEENASLKESLVLAEGQLQSMKGLLMEADKGRKEMESRLAELSAAAAVGGGGSEVEALKESLFLAEEQLKAMKALMMESDAGKRELEEKLKEAMELNQQLQQSQSASSDRQLEESRKMSQELSQMKGEVELLSSKCEAIKEEKKSLQEMLLKSQAEAARMEQAVSAMSANSSQQQDVEKEIGMLESKLKETEVKLEQATSRLSERDEEFKDAEQDLESLREQLSAANQERRELQTKLIEREAKLQVLERSRVEDAEHADEASRAAMKHMEEELVKTRTLLGEEERARGEANELIEGYKSAMKEKEEELEELKSLCSSL
;
A
#
# COMPACT_ATOMS: atom_id res chain seq x y z
N MET A 1 -25.76 4.87 -0.89
CA MET A 1 -24.53 4.99 -1.71
C MET A 1 -23.81 6.32 -1.50
N GLU A 2 -24.48 7.47 -1.59
CA GLU A 2 -23.84 8.79 -1.38
C GLU A 2 -23.36 9.00 0.06
N ASP A 3 -24.17 8.62 1.05
CA ASP A 3 -23.77 8.65 2.48
C ASP A 3 -22.62 7.70 2.80
N GLU A 4 -22.53 6.57 2.09
CA GLU A 4 -21.51 5.55 2.30
C GLU A 4 -20.16 5.96 1.70
N ALA A 5 -20.18 6.63 0.54
CA ALA A 5 -18.99 7.24 -0.05
C ALA A 5 -18.46 8.39 0.81
N LYS A 6 -19.36 9.23 1.35
CA LYS A 6 -19.00 10.34 2.24
C LYS A 6 -18.38 9.82 3.55
N LYS A 7 -18.95 8.76 4.12
CA LYS A 7 -18.39 8.08 5.30
C LYS A 7 -16.99 7.50 5.04
N LYS A 8 -16.78 6.85 3.89
CA LYS A 8 -15.46 6.31 3.51
C LYS A 8 -14.42 7.41 3.26
N LEU A 9 -14.83 8.55 2.68
CA LEU A 9 -13.96 9.72 2.49
C LEU A 9 -13.53 10.33 3.84
N ASP A 10 -14.47 10.47 4.77
CA ASP A 10 -14.20 11.00 6.11
C ASP A 10 -13.31 10.05 6.94
N GLU A 11 -13.50 8.74 6.82
CA GLU A 11 -12.60 7.73 7.40
C GLU A 11 -11.20 7.79 6.78
N GLY A 12 -11.10 8.00 5.46
CA GLY A 12 -9.83 8.21 4.76
C GLY A 12 -9.09 9.45 5.25
N LYS A 13 -9.79 10.59 5.38
CA LYS A 13 -9.23 11.85 5.91
C LYS A 13 -8.71 11.66 7.35
N LYS A 14 -9.47 10.99 8.22
CA LYS A 14 -9.03 10.68 9.59
C LYS A 14 -7.78 9.80 9.64
N LYS A 15 -7.70 8.76 8.78
CA LYS A 15 -6.52 7.90 8.69
C LYS A 15 -5.29 8.67 8.20
N LEU A 16 -5.46 9.54 7.21
CA LEU A 16 -4.39 10.37 6.67
C LEU A 16 -3.85 11.37 7.72
N GLU A 17 -4.75 11.98 8.49
CA GLU A 17 -4.38 12.90 9.56
C GLU A 17 -3.66 12.19 10.72
N ALA A 18 -4.11 10.98 11.08
CA ALA A 18 -3.43 10.14 12.07
C ALA A 18 -2.02 9.73 11.59
N PHE A 19 -1.88 9.43 10.31
CA PHE A 19 -0.58 9.10 9.72
C PHE A 19 0.37 10.30 9.73
N ARG A 20 -0.14 11.50 9.42
CA ARG A 20 0.63 12.75 9.46
C ARG A 20 1.15 13.05 10.87
N LYS A 21 0.29 12.92 11.88
CA LYS A 21 0.68 13.04 13.30
C LYS A 21 1.72 12.01 13.71
N LYS A 22 1.62 10.77 13.22
CA LYS A 22 2.59 9.71 13.50
C LYS A 22 3.96 9.99 12.85
N LYS A 23 3.97 10.55 11.63
CA LYS A 23 5.19 11.00 10.94
C LYS A 23 5.87 12.15 11.69
N GLU A 24 5.10 13.17 12.11
CA GLU A 24 5.63 14.28 12.92
C GLU A 24 6.19 13.80 14.27
N ALA A 25 5.53 12.85 14.92
CA ALA A 25 6.03 12.25 16.16
C ALA A 25 7.34 11.47 15.95
N ALA A 26 7.47 10.73 14.83
CA ALA A 26 8.70 10.01 14.50
C ALA A 26 9.87 10.96 14.18
N GLU A 27 9.62 12.04 13.46
CA GLU A 27 10.59 13.12 13.21
C GLU A 27 11.08 13.76 14.52
N LEU A 28 10.16 14.08 15.43
CA LEU A 28 10.51 14.61 16.76
C LEU A 28 11.32 13.61 17.58
N ALA A 29 11.00 12.32 17.53
CA ALA A 29 11.76 11.27 18.18
C ALA A 29 13.17 11.10 17.59
N LYS A 30 13.31 11.19 16.26
CA LYS A 30 14.62 11.14 15.56
C LYS A 30 15.48 12.35 15.96
N LYS A 31 14.88 13.54 16.06
CA LYS A 31 15.53 14.77 16.54
C LYS A 31 15.95 14.69 18.01
N ALA A 32 15.14 14.05 18.85
CA ALA A 32 15.46 13.81 20.26
C ALA A 32 16.58 12.78 20.44
N ALA A 33 16.60 11.70 19.64
CA ALA A 33 17.65 10.69 19.65
C ALA A 33 19.00 11.25 19.15
N ALA A 34 18.99 12.06 18.09
CA ALA A 34 20.20 12.75 17.62
C ALA A 34 20.77 13.73 18.65
N LYS A 35 19.90 14.34 19.48
CA LYS A 35 20.32 15.20 20.58
C LYS A 35 20.87 14.40 21.77
N ALA A 36 20.42 13.16 21.99
CA ALA A 36 20.92 12.28 23.03
C ALA A 36 22.29 11.63 22.68
N GLN A 37 22.61 11.48 21.40
CA GLN A 37 23.91 10.96 20.94
C GLN A 37 25.03 12.02 20.87
N GLY A 38 24.72 13.30 21.09
CA GLY A 38 25.71 14.39 21.09
C GLY A 38 26.53 14.53 22.38
N ASP A 39 26.19 13.82 23.45
CA ASP A 39 26.78 14.01 24.80
C ASP A 39 27.64 12.83 25.30
N THR A 40 27.94 11.84 24.46
CA THR A 40 28.92 10.79 24.77
C THR A 40 30.06 10.82 23.76
N GLY A 41 30.94 11.81 23.94
CA GLY A 41 32.27 11.82 23.32
C GLY A 41 33.21 10.82 23.99
N ASP A 42 34.19 10.40 23.18
CA ASP A 42 35.41 9.64 23.52
C ASP A 42 35.26 8.14 23.83
N ALA A 43 35.54 7.31 22.81
CA ALA A 43 36.70 6.42 22.82
C ALA A 43 36.84 5.58 21.54
N ALA A 44 38.10 5.42 21.12
CA ALA A 44 38.66 4.31 20.34
C ALA A 44 38.29 4.18 18.84
N THR A 45 39.20 4.72 18.04
CA THR A 45 39.49 4.31 16.67
C THR A 45 40.01 2.87 16.63
N ASP A 46 39.27 1.96 15.99
CA ASP A 46 39.79 0.70 15.45
C ASP A 46 39.47 0.62 13.95
N LYS A 47 40.50 0.34 13.17
CA LYS A 47 40.52 0.42 11.70
C LYS A 47 40.39 -1.00 11.14
N GLY A 48 39.18 -1.39 10.78
CA GLY A 48 38.94 -2.61 10.01
C GLY A 48 37.45 -2.88 9.83
N GLY A 49 36.86 -2.46 8.71
CA GLY A 49 35.43 -2.67 8.41
C GLY A 49 34.71 -1.47 7.78
N SER A 50 35.47 -0.53 7.19
CA SER A 50 34.96 0.77 6.75
C SER A 50 34.07 0.73 5.50
N ASP A 51 34.12 -0.32 4.69
CA ASP A 51 33.44 -0.30 3.39
C ASP A 51 32.05 -0.96 3.44
N ASP A 52 31.86 -2.02 4.24
CA ASP A 52 30.56 -2.69 4.40
C ASP A 52 29.57 -1.88 5.26
N ALA A 53 30.04 -1.19 6.30
CA ALA A 53 29.18 -0.32 7.11
C ALA A 53 28.71 0.93 6.33
N LYS A 54 29.54 1.41 5.39
CA LYS A 54 29.22 2.54 4.51
C LYS A 54 28.25 2.12 3.40
N ALA A 55 28.45 0.94 2.81
CA ALA A 55 27.53 0.36 1.85
C ALA A 55 26.14 0.10 2.46
N ARG A 56 26.07 -0.46 3.67
CA ARG A 56 24.79 -0.70 4.37
C ARG A 56 24.08 0.59 4.77
N THR A 57 24.80 1.66 5.12
CA THR A 57 24.19 2.95 5.44
C THR A 57 23.69 3.68 4.20
N GLU A 58 24.37 3.57 3.06
CA GLU A 58 23.89 4.06 1.77
C GLU A 58 22.66 3.27 1.27
N GLU A 59 22.62 1.95 1.50
CA GLU A 59 21.48 1.11 1.13
C GLU A 59 20.23 1.41 1.99
N VAL A 60 20.40 1.60 3.30
CA VAL A 60 19.30 2.03 4.19
C VAL A 60 18.81 3.44 3.83
N ALA A 61 19.71 4.37 3.49
CA ALA A 61 19.32 5.71 3.03
C ALA A 61 18.57 5.67 1.69
N SER A 62 18.97 4.78 0.77
CA SER A 62 18.28 4.55 -0.50
C SER A 62 16.88 3.95 -0.29
N LEU A 63 16.74 2.99 0.61
CA LEU A 63 15.45 2.40 0.97
C LEU A 63 14.53 3.40 1.68
N GLU A 64 15.05 4.22 2.62
CA GLU A 64 14.27 5.32 3.23
C GLU A 64 13.82 6.36 2.20
N ALA A 65 14.68 6.71 1.24
CA ALA A 65 14.33 7.64 0.16
C ALA A 65 13.25 7.05 -0.77
N SER A 66 13.37 5.78 -1.13
CA SER A 66 12.40 5.05 -1.95
C SER A 66 11.04 4.92 -1.24
N LEU A 67 11.03 4.63 0.06
CA LEU A 67 9.81 4.55 0.87
C LEU A 67 9.12 5.92 0.99
N ASN A 68 9.90 6.99 1.21
CA ASN A 68 9.35 8.35 1.25
C ASN A 68 8.76 8.78 -0.10
N ALA A 69 9.44 8.46 -1.21
CA ALA A 69 8.94 8.71 -2.56
C ALA A 69 7.65 7.92 -2.85
N ALA A 70 7.57 6.66 -2.40
CA ALA A 70 6.37 5.83 -2.54
C ALA A 70 5.19 6.38 -1.72
N MET A 71 5.44 6.86 -0.48
CA MET A 71 4.41 7.48 0.34
C MET A 71 3.93 8.83 -0.22
N GLU A 72 4.83 9.65 -0.78
CA GLU A 72 4.44 10.88 -1.48
C GLU A 72 3.64 10.59 -2.74
N ALA A 73 4.01 9.57 -3.51
CA ALA A 73 3.26 9.12 -4.68
C ALA A 73 1.85 8.64 -4.28
N GLN A 74 1.73 7.89 -3.18
CA GLN A 74 0.43 7.44 -2.66
C GLN A 74 -0.44 8.62 -2.17
N ALA A 75 0.17 9.60 -1.49
CA ALA A 75 -0.54 10.81 -1.07
C ALA A 75 -1.04 11.63 -2.27
N ALA A 76 -0.20 11.80 -3.31
CA ALA A 76 -0.58 12.48 -4.55
C ALA A 76 -1.70 11.73 -5.30
N ALA A 77 -1.67 10.40 -5.32
CA ALA A 77 -2.72 9.58 -5.92
C ALA A 77 -4.06 9.71 -5.17
N MET A 78 -4.04 9.71 -3.83
CA MET A 78 -5.25 9.93 -3.03
C MET A 78 -5.82 11.34 -3.20
N GLN A 79 -4.96 12.34 -3.36
CA GLN A 79 -5.40 13.71 -3.63
C GLN A 79 -6.07 13.83 -5.00
N LYS A 80 -5.48 13.23 -6.05
CA LYS A 80 -6.11 13.16 -7.38
C LYS A 80 -7.47 12.46 -7.35
N LEU A 81 -7.59 11.35 -6.63
CA LEU A 81 -8.87 10.64 -6.43
C LEU A 81 -9.91 11.55 -5.74
N GLY A 82 -9.48 12.32 -4.74
CA GLY A 82 -10.33 13.34 -4.10
C GLY A 82 -10.85 14.38 -5.09
N ASP A 83 -9.95 14.99 -5.87
CA ASP A 83 -10.29 16.02 -6.87
C ASP A 83 -11.21 15.47 -7.97
N GLU A 84 -10.99 14.23 -8.42
CA GLU A 84 -11.85 13.55 -9.39
C GLU A 84 -13.24 13.24 -8.81
N THR A 85 -13.33 12.86 -7.54
CA THR A 85 -14.64 12.65 -6.89
C THR A 85 -15.43 13.94 -6.69
N GLU A 86 -14.77 15.05 -6.35
CA GLU A 86 -15.42 16.36 -6.28
C GLU A 86 -15.89 16.83 -7.66
N LYS A 87 -15.09 16.63 -8.71
CA LYS A 87 -15.52 16.88 -10.10
C LYS A 87 -16.73 16.05 -10.49
N ALA A 88 -16.76 14.76 -10.15
CA ALA A 88 -17.89 13.88 -10.44
C ALA A 88 -19.17 14.32 -9.69
N GLN A 89 -19.05 14.75 -8.43
CA GLN A 89 -20.18 15.30 -7.68
C GLN A 89 -20.69 16.63 -8.27
N ALA A 90 -19.78 17.52 -8.68
CA ALA A 90 -20.14 18.77 -9.34
C ALA A 90 -20.85 18.53 -10.68
N ALA A 91 -20.41 17.54 -11.46
CA ALA A 91 -21.05 17.13 -12.71
C ALA A 91 -22.47 16.58 -12.46
N LYS A 92 -22.64 15.73 -11.44
CA LYS A 92 -23.96 15.18 -11.06
C LYS A 92 -24.94 16.27 -10.61
N LYS A 93 -24.46 17.28 -9.88
CA LYS A 93 -25.27 18.46 -9.51
C LYS A 93 -25.71 19.26 -10.74
N LYS A 94 -24.80 19.51 -11.69
CA LYS A 94 -25.14 20.17 -12.96
C LYS A 94 -26.14 19.38 -13.80
N GLU A 95 -26.02 18.05 -13.85
CA GLU A 95 -26.99 17.15 -14.51
C GLU A 95 -28.39 17.33 -13.91
N GLN A 96 -28.49 17.39 -12.58
CA GLN A 96 -29.77 17.56 -11.87
C GLN A 96 -30.38 18.95 -12.08
N GLU A 97 -29.58 20.01 -12.08
CA GLU A 97 -30.02 21.38 -12.39
C GLU A 97 -30.53 21.49 -13.83
N ALA A 98 -29.83 20.89 -14.80
CA ALA A 98 -30.26 20.86 -16.20
C ALA A 98 -31.59 20.10 -16.39
N MET A 99 -31.77 18.97 -15.70
CA MET A 99 -33.00 18.19 -15.75
C MET A 99 -34.19 18.98 -15.17
N GLN A 100 -34.00 19.68 -14.05
CA GLN A 100 -35.03 20.57 -13.49
C GLN A 100 -35.37 21.74 -14.41
N GLN A 101 -34.39 22.28 -15.14
CA GLN A 101 -34.62 23.36 -16.10
C GLN A 101 -35.48 22.91 -17.29
N VAL A 102 -35.21 21.71 -17.83
CA VAL A 102 -36.03 21.11 -18.89
C VAL A 102 -37.47 20.91 -18.42
N GLU A 103 -37.67 20.44 -17.18
CA GLU A 103 -39.00 20.21 -16.62
C GLU A 103 -39.80 21.53 -16.46
N ARG A 104 -39.14 22.61 -16.01
CA ARG A 104 -39.77 23.95 -15.95
C ARG A 104 -40.14 24.47 -17.33
N MET A 105 -39.28 24.30 -18.33
CA MET A 105 -39.57 24.71 -19.71
C MET A 105 -40.75 23.93 -20.30
N GLN A 106 -40.83 22.62 -20.05
CA GLN A 106 -41.97 21.80 -20.48
C GLN A 106 -43.28 22.27 -19.83
N GLN A 107 -43.27 22.64 -18.55
CA GLN A 107 -44.44 23.22 -17.87
C GLN A 107 -44.83 24.59 -18.45
N GLN A 108 -43.87 25.45 -18.78
CA GLN A 108 -44.13 26.74 -19.43
C GLN A 108 -44.76 26.57 -20.82
N ILE A 109 -44.25 25.63 -21.63
CA ILE A 109 -44.82 25.29 -22.94
C ILE A 109 -46.28 24.83 -22.80
N LEU A 110 -46.56 23.94 -21.84
CA LEU A 110 -47.94 23.48 -21.56
C LEU A 110 -48.86 24.64 -21.16
N SER A 111 -48.39 25.53 -20.29
CA SER A 111 -49.16 26.71 -19.87
C SER A 111 -49.49 27.65 -21.03
N LEU A 112 -48.54 27.88 -21.94
CA LEU A 112 -48.75 28.72 -23.13
C LEU A 112 -49.72 28.07 -24.12
N MET A 113 -49.65 26.74 -24.30
CA MET A 113 -50.61 26.02 -25.15
C MET A 113 -52.04 26.11 -24.59
N SER A 114 -52.23 25.95 -23.27
CA SER A 114 -53.55 26.12 -22.64
C SER A 114 -54.08 27.56 -22.74
N ALA A 115 -53.23 28.56 -22.58
CA ALA A 115 -53.63 29.97 -22.74
C ALA A 115 -54.07 30.30 -24.18
N MET A 116 -53.41 29.70 -25.19
CA MET A 116 -53.83 29.84 -26.59
C MET A 116 -55.17 29.16 -26.87
N GLU A 117 -55.48 28.03 -26.23
CA GLU A 117 -56.79 27.36 -26.35
C GLU A 117 -57.93 28.17 -25.70
N GLU A 118 -57.69 28.81 -24.55
CA GLU A 118 -58.70 29.63 -23.87
C GLU A 118 -59.00 30.97 -24.58
N GLN A 119 -57.98 31.61 -25.18
CA GLN A 119 -58.16 32.92 -25.83
C GLN A 119 -58.80 32.85 -27.23
N GLY A 120 -58.79 31.68 -27.89
CA GLY A 120 -59.35 31.51 -29.23
C GLY A 120 -60.87 31.47 -29.32
N GLY A 121 -61.59 31.26 -28.20
CA GLY A 121 -63.03 30.96 -28.23
C GLY A 121 -63.99 32.10 -27.88
N GLY A 122 -63.59 33.06 -27.04
CA GLY A 122 -64.53 33.97 -26.36
C GLY A 122 -64.85 35.28 -27.08
N HIS A 123 -63.86 35.93 -27.69
CA HIS A 123 -64.00 37.33 -28.11
C HIS A 123 -64.65 37.57 -29.48
N ASN A 124 -64.90 36.52 -30.27
CA ASN A 124 -65.56 36.65 -31.57
C ASN A 124 -67.09 36.63 -31.49
N ALA A 125 -67.68 35.92 -30.52
CA ALA A 125 -69.13 35.73 -30.47
C ALA A 125 -69.90 37.00 -30.07
N GLU A 126 -69.43 37.74 -29.06
CA GLU A 126 -70.08 38.98 -28.60
C GLU A 126 -70.00 40.11 -29.63
N ASN A 127 -68.84 40.25 -30.29
CA ASN A 127 -68.64 41.27 -31.34
C ASN A 127 -69.47 41.00 -32.61
N GLU A 128 -69.75 39.73 -32.92
CA GLU A 128 -70.55 39.35 -34.08
C GLU A 128 -72.06 39.56 -33.83
N GLU A 129 -72.51 39.40 -32.60
CA GLU A 129 -73.90 39.70 -32.20
C GLU A 129 -74.19 41.20 -32.19
N GLU A 130 -73.25 42.01 -31.70
CA GLU A 130 -73.38 43.48 -31.69
C GLU A 130 -73.35 44.08 -33.11
N ARG A 131 -72.54 43.50 -34.01
CA ARG A 131 -72.54 43.86 -35.44
C ARG A 131 -73.90 43.57 -36.10
N ARG A 132 -74.52 42.41 -35.81
CA ARG A 132 -75.86 42.08 -36.35
C ARG A 132 -76.92 43.07 -35.88
N ARG A 133 -76.90 43.47 -34.61
CA ARG A 133 -77.84 44.48 -34.08
C ARG A 133 -77.69 45.84 -34.78
N VAL A 134 -76.46 46.30 -34.98
CA VAL A 134 -76.19 47.58 -35.68
C VAL A 134 -76.56 47.52 -37.17
N GLU A 135 -76.39 46.36 -37.82
CA GLU A 135 -76.83 46.16 -39.22
C GLU A 135 -78.36 46.12 -39.36
N GLU A 136 -79.05 45.47 -38.43
CA GLU A 136 -80.52 45.43 -38.37
C GLU A 136 -81.11 46.83 -38.09
N GLU A 137 -80.54 47.59 -37.16
CA GLU A 137 -80.98 48.95 -36.84
C GLU A 137 -80.75 49.91 -38.02
N ASN A 138 -79.60 49.80 -38.71
CA ASN A 138 -79.34 50.55 -39.94
C ASN A 138 -80.33 50.21 -41.07
N ALA A 139 -80.71 48.94 -41.21
CA ALA A 139 -81.71 48.53 -42.20
C ALA A 139 -83.09 49.12 -41.88
N SER A 140 -83.51 49.06 -40.60
CA SER A 140 -84.77 49.62 -40.12
C SER A 140 -84.85 51.14 -40.29
N LEU A 141 -83.78 51.87 -39.98
CA LEU A 141 -83.70 53.32 -40.19
C LEU A 141 -83.77 53.71 -41.66
N LYS A 142 -83.11 52.94 -42.56
CA LYS A 142 -83.22 53.17 -44.01
C LYS A 142 -84.64 52.97 -44.53
N GLU A 143 -85.33 51.91 -44.10
CA GLU A 143 -86.73 51.68 -44.47
C GLU A 143 -87.65 52.79 -43.96
N SER A 144 -87.46 53.24 -42.71
CA SER A 144 -88.21 54.33 -42.10
C SER A 144 -87.99 55.66 -42.82
N LEU A 145 -86.76 55.94 -43.26
CA LEU A 145 -86.43 57.12 -44.05
C LEU A 145 -87.11 57.10 -45.42
N VAL A 146 -87.09 55.96 -46.12
CA VAL A 146 -87.76 55.80 -47.44
C VAL A 146 -89.28 56.00 -47.30
N LEU A 147 -89.89 55.46 -46.25
CA LEU A 147 -91.30 55.66 -45.93
C LEU A 147 -91.62 57.13 -45.65
N ALA A 148 -90.81 57.80 -44.82
CA ALA A 148 -90.98 59.23 -44.52
C ALA A 148 -90.83 60.09 -45.79
N GLU A 149 -89.86 59.79 -46.66
CA GLU A 149 -89.69 60.47 -47.95
C GLU A 149 -90.90 60.32 -48.86
N GLY A 150 -91.47 59.10 -48.94
CA GLY A 150 -92.68 58.84 -49.72
C GLY A 150 -93.90 59.60 -49.19
N GLN A 151 -94.09 59.63 -47.86
CA GLN A 151 -95.15 60.40 -47.21
C GLN A 151 -95.02 61.90 -47.49
N LEU A 152 -93.80 62.43 -47.40
CA LEU A 152 -93.51 63.85 -47.63
C LEU A 152 -93.75 64.24 -49.09
N GLN A 153 -93.39 63.38 -50.05
CA GLN A 153 -93.71 63.57 -51.47
C GLN A 153 -95.23 63.57 -51.72
N SER A 154 -95.97 62.65 -51.10
CA SER A 154 -97.44 62.61 -51.19
C SER A 154 -98.09 63.88 -50.61
N MET A 155 -97.63 64.33 -49.43
CA MET A 155 -98.09 65.58 -48.81
C MET A 155 -97.76 66.81 -49.67
N LYS A 156 -96.60 66.84 -50.34
CA LYS A 156 -96.26 67.89 -51.32
C LYS A 156 -97.21 67.90 -52.51
N GLY A 157 -97.60 66.74 -53.02
CA GLY A 157 -98.62 66.60 -54.06
C GLY A 157 -99.97 67.17 -53.62
N LEU A 158 -100.46 66.75 -52.46
CA LEU A 158 -101.73 67.23 -51.90
C LEU A 158 -101.71 68.73 -51.60
N LEU A 159 -100.59 69.28 -51.10
CA LEU A 159 -100.45 70.71 -50.87
C LEU A 159 -100.51 71.51 -52.17
N MET A 160 -99.87 71.03 -53.26
CA MET A 160 -99.95 71.69 -54.57
C MET A 160 -101.38 71.69 -55.12
N GLU A 161 -102.11 70.60 -54.92
CA GLU A 161 -103.50 70.46 -55.37
C GLU A 161 -104.46 71.34 -54.55
N ALA A 162 -104.25 71.42 -53.22
CA ALA A 162 -104.97 72.33 -52.34
C ALA A 162 -104.68 73.81 -52.66
N ASP A 163 -103.42 74.18 -52.92
CA ASP A 163 -103.03 75.54 -53.31
C ASP A 163 -103.61 75.93 -54.68
N LYS A 164 -103.71 74.96 -55.60
CA LYS A 164 -104.40 75.15 -56.89
C LYS A 164 -105.90 75.38 -56.70
N GLY A 165 -106.57 74.54 -55.90
CA GLY A 165 -107.99 74.70 -55.57
C GLY A 165 -108.28 76.02 -54.86
N ARG A 166 -107.38 76.48 -53.98
CA ARG A 166 -107.45 77.80 -53.34
C ARG A 166 -107.39 78.93 -54.38
N LYS A 167 -106.43 78.91 -55.30
CA LYS A 167 -106.30 79.91 -56.39
C LYS A 167 -107.52 79.94 -57.31
N GLU A 168 -108.10 78.77 -57.61
CA GLU A 168 -109.35 78.68 -58.37
C GLU A 168 -110.53 79.31 -57.62
N MET A 169 -110.63 79.10 -56.29
CA MET A 169 -111.62 79.75 -55.44
C MET A 169 -111.39 81.27 -55.32
N GLU A 170 -110.15 81.73 -55.18
CA GLU A 170 -109.79 83.17 -55.23
C GLU A 170 -110.23 83.80 -56.56
N SER A 171 -109.97 83.13 -57.68
CA SER A 171 -110.38 83.59 -59.01
C SER A 171 -111.91 83.67 -59.13
N ARG A 172 -112.64 82.65 -58.66
CA ARG A 172 -114.12 82.64 -58.65
C ARG A 172 -114.70 83.72 -57.73
N LEU A 173 -114.08 83.95 -56.57
CA LEU A 173 -114.46 85.02 -55.66
C LEU A 173 -114.28 86.39 -56.33
N ALA A 174 -113.19 86.60 -57.07
CA ALA A 174 -112.95 87.82 -57.83
C ALA A 174 -113.98 88.04 -58.94
N GLU A 175 -114.35 86.99 -59.69
CA GLU A 175 -115.38 87.01 -60.72
C GLU A 175 -116.79 87.30 -60.15
N LEU A 176 -117.17 86.63 -59.07
CA LEU A 176 -118.47 86.82 -58.42
C LEU A 176 -118.56 88.15 -57.69
N SER A 177 -117.46 88.64 -57.12
CA SER A 177 -117.39 90.00 -56.55
C SER A 177 -117.55 91.08 -57.63
N ALA A 178 -117.04 90.84 -58.85
CA ALA A 178 -117.26 91.72 -59.99
C ALA A 178 -118.73 91.68 -60.49
N ALA A 179 -119.37 90.50 -60.45
CA ALA A 179 -120.78 90.33 -60.83
C ALA A 179 -121.77 90.91 -59.80
N ALA A 180 -121.47 90.79 -58.49
CA ALA A 180 -122.32 91.30 -57.41
C ALA A 180 -122.46 92.83 -57.38
N ALA A 181 -121.57 93.57 -58.06
CA ALA A 181 -121.66 95.01 -58.25
C ALA A 181 -122.86 95.46 -59.12
N VAL A 182 -123.54 94.53 -59.82
CA VAL A 182 -124.65 94.83 -60.75
C VAL A 182 -126.03 94.42 -60.21
N GLY A 183 -126.10 93.81 -59.02
CA GLY A 183 -127.35 93.59 -58.27
C GLY A 183 -127.66 92.12 -57.96
N GLY A 184 -127.66 91.81 -56.65
CA GLY A 184 -128.33 90.63 -56.09
C GLY A 184 -127.54 89.31 -56.12
N GLY A 185 -126.49 89.17 -55.30
CA GLY A 185 -125.73 87.91 -55.16
C GLY A 185 -124.91 87.78 -53.87
N GLY A 186 -125.27 88.49 -52.79
CA GLY A 186 -124.44 88.61 -51.58
C GLY A 186 -124.24 87.33 -50.77
N SER A 187 -125.13 86.33 -50.87
CA SER A 187 -125.04 85.09 -50.09
C SER A 187 -124.01 84.09 -50.64
N GLU A 188 -123.82 84.03 -51.96
CA GLU A 188 -122.80 83.15 -52.58
C GLU A 188 -121.38 83.69 -52.37
N VAL A 189 -121.22 85.01 -52.36
CA VAL A 189 -119.92 85.66 -52.09
C VAL A 189 -119.46 85.40 -50.65
N GLU A 190 -120.36 85.46 -49.66
CA GLU A 190 -119.98 85.15 -48.27
C GLU A 190 -119.71 83.65 -48.04
N ALA A 191 -120.48 82.75 -48.66
CA ALA A 191 -120.20 81.32 -48.59
C ALA A 191 -118.84 80.95 -49.19
N LEU A 192 -118.42 81.63 -50.27
CA LEU A 192 -117.09 81.45 -50.87
C LEU A 192 -115.97 82.08 -50.02
N LYS A 193 -116.21 83.19 -49.32
CA LYS A 193 -115.22 83.75 -48.38
C LYS A 193 -114.99 82.84 -47.17
N GLU A 194 -116.06 82.29 -46.59
CA GLU A 194 -115.94 81.29 -45.51
C GLU A 194 -115.22 80.02 -45.99
N SER A 195 -115.53 79.54 -47.20
CA SER A 195 -114.85 78.38 -47.80
C SER A 195 -113.37 78.66 -48.10
N LEU A 196 -113.04 79.87 -48.56
CA LEU A 196 -111.66 80.30 -48.81
C LEU A 196 -110.87 80.41 -47.50
N PHE A 197 -111.46 81.01 -46.46
CA PHE A 197 -110.85 81.13 -45.14
C PHE A 197 -110.55 79.74 -44.55
N LEU A 198 -111.51 78.81 -44.64
CA LEU A 198 -111.32 77.43 -44.20
C LEU A 198 -110.23 76.71 -45.02
N ALA A 199 -110.17 76.94 -46.34
CA ALA A 199 -109.13 76.40 -47.20
C ALA A 199 -107.73 76.99 -46.88
N GLU A 200 -107.63 78.27 -46.53
CA GLU A 200 -106.39 78.90 -46.07
C GLU A 200 -105.92 78.34 -44.73
N GLU A 201 -106.84 78.12 -43.79
CA GLU A 201 -106.54 77.53 -42.49
C GLU A 201 -106.07 76.07 -42.65
N GLN A 202 -106.74 75.29 -43.51
CA GLN A 202 -106.31 73.93 -43.87
C GLN A 202 -104.95 73.91 -44.57
N LEU A 203 -104.68 74.86 -45.49
CA LEU A 203 -103.38 74.98 -46.15
C LEU A 203 -102.27 75.34 -45.15
N LYS A 204 -102.57 76.19 -44.17
CA LYS A 204 -101.64 76.57 -43.10
C LYS A 204 -101.34 75.39 -42.18
N ALA A 205 -102.36 74.60 -41.82
CA ALA A 205 -102.19 73.36 -41.07
C ALA A 205 -101.37 72.31 -41.85
N MET A 206 -101.63 72.13 -43.16
CA MET A 206 -100.82 71.24 -44.01
C MET A 206 -99.37 71.68 -44.13
N LYS A 207 -99.10 72.99 -44.23
CA LYS A 207 -97.72 73.53 -44.23
C LYS A 207 -97.00 73.29 -42.91
N ALA A 208 -97.70 73.42 -41.78
CA ALA A 208 -97.14 73.11 -40.46
C ALA A 208 -96.78 71.62 -40.34
N LEU A 209 -97.68 70.73 -40.73
CA LEU A 209 -97.44 69.28 -40.74
C LEU A 209 -96.28 68.89 -41.69
N MET A 210 -96.13 69.57 -42.82
CA MET A 210 -95.00 69.35 -43.74
C MET A 210 -93.67 69.78 -43.11
N MET A 211 -93.63 70.88 -42.37
CA MET A 211 -92.42 71.31 -41.65
C MET A 211 -92.06 70.36 -40.50
N GLU A 212 -93.04 69.81 -39.79
CA GLU A 212 -92.81 68.75 -38.78
C GLU A 212 -92.30 67.45 -39.42
N SER A 213 -92.85 67.06 -40.58
CA SER A 213 -92.37 65.89 -41.34
C SER A 213 -90.95 66.10 -41.90
N ASP A 214 -90.63 67.28 -42.42
CA ASP A 214 -89.28 67.65 -42.86
C ASP A 214 -88.30 67.68 -41.67
N ALA A 215 -88.73 68.08 -40.47
CA ALA A 215 -87.93 68.01 -39.26
C ALA A 215 -87.66 66.56 -38.83
N GLY A 216 -88.68 65.70 -38.83
CA GLY A 216 -88.54 64.27 -38.54
C GLY A 216 -87.62 63.55 -39.55
N LYS A 217 -87.67 63.96 -40.82
CA LYS A 217 -86.75 63.47 -41.85
C LYS A 217 -85.29 63.84 -41.52
N ARG A 218 -85.02 65.09 -41.18
CA ARG A 218 -83.65 65.53 -40.82
C ARG A 218 -83.12 64.79 -39.60
N GLU A 219 -83.96 64.54 -38.60
CA GLU A 219 -83.60 63.76 -37.42
C GLU A 219 -83.26 62.30 -37.77
N LEU A 220 -84.00 61.68 -38.70
CA LEU A 220 -83.68 60.35 -39.22
C LEU A 220 -82.39 60.33 -40.05
N GLU A 221 -82.12 61.36 -40.85
CA GLU A 221 -80.86 61.49 -41.61
C GLU A 221 -79.65 61.64 -40.67
N GLU A 222 -79.78 62.40 -39.58
CA GLU A 222 -78.74 62.57 -38.57
C GLU A 222 -78.47 61.27 -37.80
N LYS A 223 -79.52 60.59 -37.34
CA LYS A 223 -79.41 59.26 -36.70
C LYS A 223 -78.79 58.21 -37.62
N LEU A 224 -79.15 58.23 -38.91
CA LEU A 224 -78.56 57.32 -39.90
C LEU A 224 -77.06 57.61 -40.09
N LYS A 225 -76.66 58.88 -40.08
CA LYS A 225 -75.25 59.27 -40.19
C LYS A 225 -74.45 58.84 -38.95
N GLU A 226 -74.98 59.06 -37.75
CA GLU A 226 -74.37 58.58 -36.50
C GLU A 226 -74.21 57.05 -36.48
N ALA A 227 -75.24 56.31 -36.93
CA ALA A 227 -75.19 54.85 -37.01
C ALA A 227 -74.17 54.35 -38.05
N MET A 228 -73.96 55.08 -39.15
CA MET A 228 -72.89 54.76 -40.12
C MET A 228 -71.49 55.03 -39.56
N GLU A 229 -71.29 56.14 -38.84
CA GLU A 229 -70.02 56.45 -38.19
C GLU A 229 -69.67 55.43 -37.08
N LEU A 230 -70.66 55.02 -36.28
CA LEU A 230 -70.51 53.94 -35.29
C LEU A 230 -70.12 52.61 -35.95
N ASN A 231 -70.75 52.24 -37.06
CA ASN A 231 -70.41 51.01 -37.79
C ASN A 231 -68.99 51.07 -38.37
N GLN A 232 -68.54 52.23 -38.85
CA GLN A 232 -67.17 52.43 -39.32
C GLN A 232 -66.15 52.32 -38.17
N GLN A 233 -66.45 52.89 -37.00
CA GLN A 233 -65.62 52.74 -35.80
C GLN A 233 -65.56 51.29 -35.32
N LEU A 234 -66.68 50.57 -35.36
CA LEU A 234 -66.75 49.15 -35.02
C LEU A 234 -65.87 48.31 -35.96
N GLN A 235 -65.94 48.56 -37.28
CA GLN A 235 -65.07 47.89 -38.25
C GLN A 235 -63.57 48.16 -38.00
N GLN A 236 -63.19 49.41 -37.71
CA GLN A 236 -61.80 49.76 -37.41
C GLN A 236 -61.31 49.13 -36.10
N SER A 237 -62.17 49.10 -35.08
CA SER A 237 -61.93 48.41 -33.81
C SER A 237 -61.69 46.90 -34.02
N GLN A 238 -62.54 46.26 -34.83
CA GLN A 238 -62.43 44.83 -35.14
C GLN A 238 -61.16 44.51 -35.93
N SER A 239 -60.80 45.31 -36.93
CA SER A 239 -59.55 45.09 -37.67
C SER A 239 -58.32 45.26 -36.77
N ALA A 240 -58.31 46.28 -35.91
CA ALA A 240 -57.21 46.50 -34.98
C ALA A 240 -57.11 45.41 -33.91
N SER A 241 -58.25 44.87 -33.44
CA SER A 241 -58.30 43.73 -32.53
C SER A 241 -57.78 42.46 -33.21
N SER A 242 -58.21 42.18 -34.44
CA SER A 242 -57.78 41.02 -35.21
C SER A 242 -56.27 41.07 -35.52
N ASP A 243 -55.74 42.23 -35.90
CA ASP A 243 -54.31 42.42 -36.14
C ASP A 243 -53.48 42.20 -34.87
N ARG A 244 -53.94 42.71 -33.71
CA ARG A 244 -53.29 42.45 -32.41
C ARG A 244 -53.29 40.97 -32.05
N GLN A 245 -54.42 40.28 -32.23
CA GLN A 245 -54.51 38.84 -31.98
C GLN A 245 -53.58 38.03 -32.89
N LEU A 246 -53.49 38.40 -34.17
CA LEU A 246 -52.57 37.75 -35.11
C LEU A 246 -51.10 38.00 -34.74
N GLU A 247 -50.76 39.20 -34.28
CA GLU A 247 -49.40 39.53 -33.86
C GLU A 247 -49.02 38.83 -32.54
N GLU A 248 -49.93 38.76 -31.57
CA GLU A 248 -49.76 37.99 -30.33
C GLU A 248 -49.62 36.49 -30.62
N SER A 249 -50.44 35.95 -31.52
CA SER A 249 -50.37 34.54 -31.91
C SER A 249 -49.08 34.22 -32.66
N ARG A 250 -48.60 35.11 -33.54
CA ARG A 250 -47.27 34.98 -34.18
C ARG A 250 -46.14 35.03 -33.17
N LYS A 251 -46.20 35.95 -32.21
CA LYS A 251 -45.19 36.08 -31.17
C LYS A 251 -45.13 34.84 -30.28
N MET A 252 -46.29 34.34 -29.82
CA MET A 252 -46.37 33.09 -29.06
C MET A 252 -45.86 31.89 -29.87
N SER A 253 -46.19 31.81 -31.17
CA SER A 253 -45.69 30.75 -32.05
C SER A 253 -44.16 30.79 -32.20
N GLN A 254 -43.59 31.99 -32.32
CA GLN A 254 -42.15 32.18 -32.40
C GLN A 254 -41.45 31.80 -31.08
N GLU A 255 -41.99 32.21 -29.93
CA GLU A 255 -41.50 31.84 -28.61
C GLU A 255 -41.57 30.32 -28.39
N LEU A 256 -42.67 29.67 -28.78
CA LEU A 256 -42.80 28.21 -28.75
C LEU A 256 -41.76 27.50 -29.62
N SER A 257 -41.48 28.02 -30.81
CA SER A 257 -40.43 27.47 -31.68
C SER A 257 -39.03 27.61 -31.07
N GLN A 258 -38.75 28.72 -30.40
CA GLN A 258 -37.48 28.94 -29.70
C GLN A 258 -37.34 27.98 -28.52
N MET A 259 -38.36 27.91 -27.65
CA MET A 259 -38.35 27.00 -26.52
C MET A 259 -38.21 25.54 -26.95
N LYS A 260 -38.87 25.13 -28.06
CA LYS A 260 -38.72 23.78 -28.60
C LYS A 260 -37.27 23.48 -29.02
N GLY A 261 -36.62 24.42 -29.69
CA GLY A 261 -35.20 24.28 -30.05
C GLY A 261 -34.28 24.18 -28.83
N GLU A 262 -34.57 24.95 -27.77
CA GLU A 262 -33.83 24.87 -26.50
C GLU A 262 -34.04 23.52 -25.79
N VAL A 263 -35.27 22.98 -25.79
CA VAL A 263 -35.57 21.64 -25.24
C VAL A 263 -34.78 20.56 -25.99
N GLU A 264 -34.75 20.60 -27.32
CA GLU A 264 -34.00 19.63 -28.12
C GLU A 264 -32.49 19.72 -27.85
N LEU A 265 -31.95 20.93 -27.74
CA LEU A 265 -30.53 21.15 -27.40
C LEU A 265 -30.19 20.63 -26.00
N LEU A 266 -31.03 20.90 -25.00
CA LEU A 266 -30.84 20.42 -23.64
C LEU A 266 -30.97 18.90 -23.55
N SER A 267 -31.91 18.30 -24.29
CA SER A 267 -32.07 16.85 -24.39
C SER A 267 -30.81 16.19 -24.96
N SER A 268 -30.24 16.74 -26.04
CA SER A 268 -28.99 16.24 -26.62
C SER A 268 -27.81 16.34 -25.63
N LYS A 269 -27.71 17.45 -24.89
CA LYS A 269 -26.69 17.60 -23.83
C LYS A 269 -26.85 16.58 -22.70
N CYS A 270 -28.09 16.29 -22.29
CA CYS A 270 -28.36 15.27 -21.28
C CYS A 270 -27.92 13.87 -21.73
N GLU A 271 -28.15 13.49 -22.98
CA GLU A 271 -27.67 12.19 -23.50
C GLU A 271 -26.14 12.12 -23.56
N ALA A 272 -25.46 13.21 -23.96
CA ALA A 272 -23.99 13.27 -23.94
C ALA A 272 -23.43 13.09 -22.51
N ILE A 273 -24.04 13.75 -21.52
CA ILE A 273 -23.65 13.62 -20.11
C ILE A 273 -23.87 12.19 -19.60
N LYS A 274 -24.95 11.51 -20.01
CA LYS A 274 -25.20 10.10 -19.63
C LYS A 274 -24.11 9.18 -20.15
N GLU A 275 -23.68 9.34 -21.40
CA GLU A 275 -22.60 8.53 -21.97
C GLU A 275 -21.24 8.83 -21.32
N GLU A 276 -20.93 10.11 -21.05
CA GLU A 276 -19.72 10.49 -20.31
C GLU A 276 -19.71 9.87 -18.91
N LYS A 277 -20.85 9.87 -18.21
CA LYS A 277 -21.01 9.23 -16.90
C LYS A 277 -20.79 7.73 -16.95
N LYS A 278 -21.29 7.02 -17.96
CA LYS A 278 -21.03 5.57 -18.15
C LYS A 278 -19.53 5.32 -18.34
N SER A 279 -18.87 6.11 -19.18
CA SER A 279 -17.43 6.00 -19.42
C SER A 279 -16.61 6.24 -18.15
N LEU A 280 -16.93 7.29 -17.38
CA LEU A 280 -16.28 7.58 -16.10
C LEU A 280 -16.50 6.46 -15.07
N GLN A 281 -17.70 5.88 -15.04
CA GLN A 281 -18.02 4.78 -14.13
C GLN A 281 -17.24 3.50 -14.46
N GLU A 282 -17.01 3.22 -15.74
CA GLU A 282 -16.17 2.11 -16.19
C GLU A 282 -14.69 2.33 -15.84
N MET A 283 -14.17 3.54 -16.05
CA MET A 283 -12.81 3.90 -15.62
C MET A 283 -12.62 3.79 -14.11
N LEU A 284 -13.61 4.19 -13.32
CA LEU A 284 -13.58 4.07 -11.86
C LEU A 284 -13.52 2.60 -11.42
N LEU A 285 -14.34 1.72 -12.01
CA LEU A 285 -14.29 0.28 -11.73
C LEU A 285 -12.93 -0.32 -12.08
N LYS A 286 -12.35 0.10 -13.21
CA LYS A 286 -11.02 -0.36 -13.64
C LYS A 286 -9.93 0.10 -12.67
N SER A 287 -9.96 1.35 -12.20
CA SER A 287 -8.97 1.86 -11.25
C SER A 287 -9.10 1.20 -9.88
N GLN A 288 -10.33 0.90 -9.42
CA GLN A 288 -10.56 0.15 -8.19
C GLN A 288 -10.00 -1.28 -8.26
N ALA A 289 -10.15 -1.95 -9.41
CA ALA A 289 -9.56 -3.27 -9.62
C ALA A 289 -8.02 -3.24 -9.63
N GLU A 290 -7.42 -2.21 -10.23
CA GLU A 290 -5.97 -2.00 -10.20
C GLU A 290 -5.46 -1.70 -8.79
N ALA A 291 -6.19 -0.88 -8.01
CA ALA A 291 -5.86 -0.61 -6.61
C ALA A 291 -5.87 -1.89 -5.76
N ALA A 292 -6.89 -2.75 -5.91
CA ALA A 292 -6.95 -4.04 -5.22
C ALA A 292 -5.79 -4.98 -5.59
N ARG A 293 -5.38 -4.98 -6.87
CA ARG A 293 -4.19 -5.74 -7.31
C ARG A 293 -2.90 -5.20 -6.70
N MET A 294 -2.75 -3.88 -6.62
CA MET A 294 -1.59 -3.26 -5.97
C MET A 294 -1.54 -3.57 -4.47
N GLU A 295 -2.66 -3.55 -3.75
CA GLU A 295 -2.70 -3.93 -2.33
C GLU A 295 -2.30 -5.39 -2.11
N GLN A 296 -2.75 -6.32 -2.98
CA GLN A 296 -2.30 -7.71 -2.94
C GLN A 296 -0.79 -7.84 -3.22
N ALA A 297 -0.28 -7.12 -4.21
CA ALA A 297 1.16 -7.13 -4.53
C ALA A 297 2.01 -6.60 -3.37
N VAL A 298 1.59 -5.51 -2.72
CA VAL A 298 2.27 -4.96 -1.54
C VAL A 298 2.24 -5.95 -0.38
N SER A 299 1.11 -6.61 -0.15
CA SER A 299 0.99 -7.63 0.90
C SER A 299 1.92 -8.82 0.64
N ALA A 300 2.01 -9.27 -0.61
CA ALA A 300 2.94 -10.34 -1.01
C ALA A 300 4.42 -9.92 -0.87
N MET A 301 4.77 -8.69 -1.26
CA MET A 301 6.13 -8.18 -1.07
C MET A 301 6.51 -8.08 0.40
N SER A 302 5.59 -7.64 1.26
CA SER A 302 5.79 -7.59 2.71
C SER A 302 6.05 -8.98 3.30
N ALA A 303 5.26 -9.99 2.88
CA ALA A 303 5.48 -11.37 3.31
C ALA A 303 6.84 -11.92 2.84
N ASN A 304 7.23 -11.66 1.59
CA ASN A 304 8.54 -12.06 1.07
C ASN A 304 9.68 -11.36 1.81
N SER A 305 9.55 -10.08 2.14
CA SER A 305 10.55 -9.34 2.91
C SER A 305 10.73 -9.93 4.31
N SER A 306 9.64 -10.34 4.98
CA SER A 306 9.73 -11.05 6.26
C SER A 306 10.46 -12.38 6.12
N GLN A 307 10.16 -13.16 5.07
CA GLN A 307 10.85 -14.44 4.81
C GLN A 307 12.34 -14.22 4.53
N GLN A 308 12.70 -13.19 3.77
CA GLN A 308 14.09 -12.84 3.51
C GLN A 308 14.84 -12.50 4.80
N GLN A 309 14.22 -11.72 5.70
CA GLN A 309 14.81 -11.39 7.00
C GLN A 309 15.05 -12.64 7.86
N ASP A 310 14.15 -13.63 7.81
CA ASP A 310 14.32 -14.89 8.54
C ASP A 310 15.45 -15.74 7.95
N VAL A 311 15.58 -15.79 6.61
CA VAL A 311 16.70 -16.45 5.93
C VAL A 311 18.03 -15.77 6.27
N GLU A 312 18.10 -14.44 6.29
CA GLU A 312 19.32 -13.71 6.68
C GLU A 312 19.76 -14.01 8.11
N LYS A 313 18.80 -14.11 9.05
CA LYS A 313 19.10 -14.56 10.42
C LYS A 313 19.64 -15.98 10.46
N GLU A 314 19.05 -16.89 9.68
CA GLU A 314 19.50 -18.28 9.60
C GLU A 314 20.92 -18.39 9.03
N ILE A 315 21.23 -17.64 7.98
CA ILE A 315 22.58 -17.52 7.41
C ILE A 315 23.56 -17.03 8.48
N GLY A 316 23.24 -15.93 9.19
CA GLY A 316 24.12 -15.40 10.24
C GLY A 316 24.36 -16.39 11.39
N MET A 317 23.37 -17.20 11.76
CA MET A 317 23.54 -18.29 12.73
C MET A 317 24.44 -19.41 12.19
N LEU A 318 24.28 -19.80 10.93
CA LEU A 318 25.10 -20.83 10.29
C LEU A 318 26.56 -20.39 10.13
N GLU A 319 26.80 -19.14 9.75
CA GLU A 319 28.15 -18.55 9.68
C GLU A 319 28.83 -18.53 11.06
N SER A 320 28.09 -18.18 12.11
CA SER A 320 28.61 -18.20 13.48
C SER A 320 28.99 -19.62 13.91
N LYS A 321 28.15 -20.61 13.60
CA LYS A 321 28.45 -22.03 13.85
C LYS A 321 29.66 -22.52 13.05
N LEU A 322 29.78 -22.11 11.78
CA LEU A 322 30.91 -22.45 10.94
C LEU A 322 32.21 -21.95 11.54
N LYS A 323 32.28 -20.67 11.94
CA LYS A 323 33.45 -20.10 12.63
C LYS A 323 33.80 -20.83 13.92
N GLU A 324 32.80 -21.19 14.73
CA GLU A 324 33.03 -21.97 15.95
C GLU A 324 33.63 -23.36 15.62
N THR A 325 33.15 -24.01 14.57
CA THR A 325 33.70 -25.30 14.14
C THR A 325 35.10 -25.20 13.55
N GLU A 326 35.41 -24.13 12.81
CA GLU A 326 36.75 -23.87 12.27
C GLU A 326 37.76 -23.68 13.40
N VAL A 327 37.42 -22.89 14.43
CA VAL A 327 38.27 -22.70 15.61
C VAL A 327 38.49 -24.03 16.36
N LYS A 328 37.45 -24.85 16.52
CA LYS A 328 37.58 -26.18 17.15
C LYS A 328 38.47 -27.11 16.33
N LEU A 329 38.37 -27.06 15.00
CA LEU A 329 39.20 -27.86 14.11
C LEU A 329 40.67 -27.44 14.21
N GLU A 330 40.95 -26.14 14.16
CA GLU A 330 42.31 -25.60 14.31
C GLU A 330 42.93 -26.00 15.67
N GLN A 331 42.16 -25.88 16.76
CA GLN A 331 42.60 -26.35 18.09
C GLN A 331 42.88 -27.85 18.13
N ALA A 332 42.05 -28.67 17.46
CA ALA A 332 42.26 -30.11 17.40
C ALA A 332 43.51 -30.47 16.58
N THR A 333 43.74 -29.78 15.45
CA THR A 333 44.93 -29.95 14.62
C THR A 333 46.20 -29.56 15.38
N SER A 334 46.20 -28.44 16.10
CA SER A 334 47.34 -28.03 16.93
C SER A 334 47.66 -29.05 18.01
N ARG A 335 46.64 -29.56 18.73
CA ARG A 335 46.83 -30.63 19.73
C ARG A 335 47.37 -31.92 19.13
N LEU A 336 46.95 -32.26 17.91
CA LEU A 336 47.45 -33.45 17.21
C LEU A 336 48.93 -33.27 16.84
N SER A 337 49.31 -32.08 16.36
CA SER A 337 50.71 -31.75 16.08
C SER A 337 51.59 -31.80 17.34
N GLU A 338 51.10 -31.30 18.48
CA GLU A 338 51.80 -31.39 19.77
C GLU A 338 52.01 -32.85 20.19
N ARG A 339 50.96 -33.68 20.05
CA ARG A 339 51.05 -35.12 20.33
C ARG A 339 52.03 -35.84 19.41
N ASP A 340 52.07 -35.50 18.13
CA ASP A 340 53.01 -36.11 17.18
C ASP A 340 54.47 -35.80 17.55
N GLU A 341 54.78 -34.59 18.03
CA GLU A 341 56.12 -34.27 18.55
C GLU A 341 56.43 -35.03 19.84
N GLU A 342 55.48 -35.12 20.79
CA GLU A 342 55.65 -35.95 21.99
C GLU A 342 55.89 -37.44 21.65
N PHE A 343 55.24 -37.96 20.61
CA PHE A 343 55.49 -39.32 20.12
C PHE A 343 56.91 -39.49 19.56
N LYS A 344 57.41 -38.53 18.78
CA LYS A 344 58.79 -38.56 18.27
C LYS A 344 59.82 -38.51 19.40
N ASP A 345 59.60 -37.67 20.40
CA ASP A 345 60.48 -37.58 21.57
C ASP A 345 60.49 -38.92 22.33
N ALA A 346 59.33 -39.53 22.54
CA ALA A 346 59.22 -40.85 23.17
C ALA A 346 59.89 -41.97 22.35
N GLU A 347 59.83 -41.91 21.01
CA GLU A 347 60.54 -42.85 20.14
C GLU A 347 62.07 -42.70 20.26
N GLN A 348 62.58 -41.47 20.33
CA GLN A 348 64.01 -41.21 20.54
C GLN A 348 64.48 -41.71 21.92
N ASP A 349 63.69 -41.46 22.97
CA ASP A 349 63.98 -41.96 24.31
C ASP A 349 64.00 -43.51 24.34
N LEU A 350 63.05 -44.16 23.68
CA LEU A 350 63.02 -45.62 23.56
C LEU A 350 64.26 -46.15 22.82
N GLU A 351 64.71 -45.48 21.76
CA GLU A 351 65.90 -45.91 21.02
C GLU A 351 67.17 -45.72 21.86
N SER A 352 67.31 -44.59 22.56
CA SER A 352 68.39 -44.36 23.53
C SER A 352 68.42 -45.43 24.63
N LEU A 353 67.26 -45.80 25.17
CA LEU A 353 67.16 -46.87 26.16
C LEU A 353 67.53 -48.25 25.59
N ARG A 354 67.21 -48.53 24.32
CA ARG A 354 67.63 -49.76 23.64
C ARG A 354 69.14 -49.81 23.45
N GLU A 355 69.76 -48.70 23.05
CA GLU A 355 71.21 -48.60 22.92
C GLU A 355 71.90 -48.82 24.28
N GLN A 356 71.42 -48.17 25.34
CA GLN A 356 71.92 -48.35 26.70
C GLN A 356 71.78 -49.80 27.17
N LEU A 357 70.63 -50.44 26.92
CA LEU A 357 70.41 -51.84 27.26
C LEU A 357 71.33 -52.78 26.47
N SER A 358 71.60 -52.47 25.19
CA SER A 358 72.53 -53.23 24.36
C SER A 358 73.97 -53.13 24.90
N ALA A 359 74.42 -51.91 25.22
CA ALA A 359 75.73 -51.65 25.80
C ALA A 359 75.91 -52.35 27.16
N ALA A 360 74.92 -52.23 28.06
CA ALA A 360 74.94 -52.92 29.35
C ALA A 360 74.97 -54.45 29.20
N ASN A 361 74.27 -55.00 28.20
CA ASN A 361 74.33 -56.43 27.91
C ASN A 361 75.69 -56.86 27.35
N GLN A 362 76.34 -56.02 26.53
CA GLN A 362 77.70 -56.28 26.06
C GLN A 362 78.69 -56.26 27.23
N GLU A 363 78.65 -55.24 28.07
CA GLU A 363 79.51 -55.13 29.26
C GLU A 363 79.32 -56.33 30.18
N ARG A 364 78.06 -56.76 30.41
CA ARG A 364 77.76 -57.97 31.17
C ARG A 364 78.42 -59.21 30.59
N ARG A 365 78.39 -59.40 29.26
CA ARG A 365 79.06 -60.53 28.59
C ARG A 365 80.58 -60.44 28.75
N GLU A 366 81.17 -59.27 28.56
CA GLU A 366 82.61 -59.07 28.74
C GLU A 366 83.07 -59.36 30.18
N LEU A 367 82.31 -58.90 31.17
CA LEU A 367 82.55 -59.21 32.57
C LEU A 367 82.39 -60.70 32.87
N GLN A 368 81.38 -61.37 32.30
CA GLN A 368 81.23 -62.83 32.43
C GLN A 368 82.42 -63.58 31.82
N THR A 369 82.91 -63.19 30.64
CA THR A 369 84.10 -63.79 30.03
C THR A 369 85.35 -63.58 30.91
N LYS A 370 85.56 -62.36 31.42
CA LYS A 370 86.68 -62.06 32.33
C LYS A 370 86.61 -62.87 33.63
N LEU A 371 85.40 -63.08 34.16
CA LEU A 371 85.18 -63.91 35.35
C LEU A 371 85.59 -65.36 35.06
N ILE A 372 85.11 -65.95 33.96
CA ILE A 372 85.47 -67.31 33.53
C ILE A 372 86.99 -67.46 33.35
N GLU A 373 87.65 -66.50 32.71
CA GLU A 373 89.12 -66.51 32.54
C GLU A 373 89.86 -66.44 33.88
N ARG A 374 89.37 -65.64 34.84
CA ARG A 374 89.94 -65.54 36.18
C ARG A 374 89.74 -66.82 36.98
N GLU A 375 88.56 -67.42 36.92
CA GLU A 375 88.26 -68.71 37.53
C GLU A 375 89.16 -69.81 36.96
N ALA A 376 89.34 -69.87 35.63
CA ALA A 376 90.23 -70.83 35.00
C ALA A 376 91.71 -70.63 35.43
N LYS A 377 92.18 -69.37 35.48
CA LYS A 377 93.53 -69.05 35.98
C LYS A 377 93.71 -69.44 37.45
N LEU A 378 92.71 -69.18 38.29
CA LEU A 378 92.72 -69.58 39.69
C LEU A 378 92.80 -71.11 39.82
N GLN A 379 92.00 -71.87 39.07
CA GLN A 379 92.08 -73.34 39.08
C GLN A 379 93.46 -73.86 38.67
N VAL A 380 94.09 -73.25 37.67
CA VAL A 380 95.46 -73.64 37.26
C VAL A 380 96.47 -73.33 38.36
N LEU A 381 96.40 -72.15 38.99
CA LEU A 381 97.28 -71.77 40.10
C LEU A 381 97.08 -72.66 41.32
N GLU A 382 95.83 -72.99 41.67
CA GLU A 382 95.52 -73.89 42.78
C GLU A 382 96.05 -75.30 42.52
N ARG A 383 95.90 -75.84 41.29
CA ARG A 383 96.51 -77.12 40.92
C ARG A 383 98.02 -77.10 41.00
N SER A 384 98.67 -76.09 40.41
CA SER A 384 100.13 -75.93 40.48
C SER A 384 100.62 -75.84 41.93
N ARG A 385 99.91 -75.11 42.79
CA ARG A 385 100.26 -75.00 44.22
C ARG A 385 100.12 -76.33 44.95
N VAL A 386 99.12 -77.14 44.62
CA VAL A 386 98.95 -78.50 45.18
C VAL A 386 100.06 -79.41 44.68
N GLU A 387 100.37 -79.41 43.38
CA GLU A 387 101.47 -80.19 42.79
C GLU A 387 102.82 -79.82 43.41
N ASP A 388 103.12 -78.52 43.58
CA ASP A 388 104.34 -78.05 44.24
C ASP A 388 104.41 -78.51 45.70
N ALA A 389 103.28 -78.48 46.42
CA ALA A 389 103.20 -78.97 47.80
C ALA A 389 103.38 -80.49 47.90
N GLU A 390 102.80 -81.25 46.96
CA GLU A 390 102.99 -82.71 46.87
C GLU A 390 104.45 -83.07 46.56
N HIS A 391 105.10 -82.36 45.64
CA HIS A 391 106.53 -82.54 45.37
C HIS A 391 107.40 -82.21 46.59
N ALA A 392 107.08 -81.15 47.33
CA ALA A 392 107.79 -80.78 48.55
C ALA A 392 107.60 -81.81 49.68
N ASP A 393 106.38 -82.35 49.83
CA ASP A 393 106.09 -83.41 50.81
C ASP A 393 106.80 -84.72 50.44
N GLU A 394 106.78 -85.12 49.17
CA GLU A 394 107.49 -86.31 48.71
C GLU A 394 109.01 -86.19 48.86
N ALA A 395 109.59 -85.03 48.56
CA ALA A 395 110.99 -84.74 48.83
C ALA A 395 111.32 -84.83 50.34
N SER A 396 110.43 -84.34 51.19
CA SER A 396 110.58 -84.42 52.65
C SER A 396 110.49 -85.86 53.16
N ARG A 397 109.56 -86.67 52.63
CA ARG A 397 109.46 -88.11 52.93
C ARG A 397 110.72 -88.87 52.48
N ALA A 398 111.22 -88.60 51.28
CA ALA A 398 112.44 -89.20 50.77
C ALA A 398 113.66 -88.88 51.67
N ALA A 399 113.77 -87.62 52.12
CA ALA A 399 114.80 -87.20 53.06
C ALA A 399 114.66 -87.87 54.43
N MET A 400 113.44 -88.00 54.97
CA MET A 400 113.18 -88.74 56.21
C MET A 400 113.57 -90.21 56.09
N LYS A 401 113.19 -90.88 55.00
CA LYS A 401 113.56 -92.28 54.76
C LYS A 401 115.08 -92.47 54.68
N HIS A 402 115.79 -91.57 53.99
CA HIS A 402 117.25 -91.59 53.97
C HIS A 402 117.85 -91.42 55.38
N MET A 403 117.32 -90.50 56.18
CA MET A 403 117.75 -90.34 57.57
C MET A 403 117.45 -91.57 58.42
N GLU A 404 116.30 -92.22 58.25
CA GLU A 404 115.99 -93.49 58.93
C GLU A 404 116.97 -94.60 58.55
N GLU A 405 117.30 -94.73 57.26
CA GLU A 405 118.30 -95.70 56.79
C GLU A 405 119.69 -95.43 57.39
N GLU A 406 120.12 -94.16 57.47
CA GLU A 406 121.35 -93.76 58.16
C GLU A 406 121.30 -94.00 59.67
N LEU A 407 120.15 -93.76 60.32
CA LEU A 407 119.95 -94.08 61.74
C LEU A 407 120.03 -95.58 62.00
N VAL A 408 119.51 -96.42 61.10
CA VAL A 408 119.65 -97.88 61.20
C VAL A 408 121.11 -98.29 61.05
N LYS A 409 121.82 -97.78 60.04
CA LYS A 409 123.26 -98.06 59.86
C LYS A 409 124.07 -97.69 61.09
N THR A 410 123.88 -96.48 61.61
CA THR A 410 124.61 -96.00 62.80
C THR A 410 124.26 -96.83 64.04
N ARG A 411 123.00 -97.24 64.20
CA ARG A 411 122.60 -98.13 65.30
C ARG A 411 123.21 -99.53 65.18
N THR A 412 123.31 -100.08 63.97
CA THR A 412 123.98 -101.36 63.74
C THR A 412 125.47 -101.28 64.06
N LEU A 413 126.15 -100.22 63.58
CA LEU A 413 127.56 -99.97 63.91
C LEU A 413 127.78 -99.78 65.41
N LEU A 414 126.90 -99.05 66.10
CA LEU A 414 126.95 -98.91 67.56
C LEU A 414 126.79 -100.26 68.26
N GLY A 415 125.85 -101.10 67.82
CA GLY A 415 125.66 -102.44 68.38
C GLY A 415 126.83 -103.39 68.11
N GLU A 416 127.54 -103.21 66.99
CA GLU A 416 128.81 -103.90 66.72
C GLU A 416 129.94 -103.42 67.63
N GLU A 417 130.03 -102.10 67.87
CA GLU A 417 130.99 -101.52 68.82
C GLU A 417 130.72 -102.01 70.26
N GLU A 418 129.46 -102.04 70.69
CA GLU A 418 129.07 -102.57 71.99
C GLU A 418 129.42 -104.06 72.13
N ARG A 419 129.23 -104.86 71.07
CA ARG A 419 129.66 -106.27 71.03
C ARG A 419 131.18 -106.39 71.15
N ALA A 420 131.93 -105.64 70.35
CA ALA A 420 133.39 -105.62 70.40
C ALA A 420 133.92 -105.17 71.78
N ARG A 421 133.24 -104.20 72.42
CA ARG A 421 133.55 -103.76 73.79
C ARG A 421 133.23 -104.86 74.82
N GLY A 422 132.14 -105.60 74.63
CA GLY A 422 131.79 -106.76 75.44
C GLY A 422 132.86 -107.87 75.35
N GLU A 423 133.25 -108.24 74.13
CA GLU A 423 134.33 -109.20 73.86
C GLU A 423 135.66 -108.75 74.49
N ALA A 424 135.99 -107.45 74.38
CA ALA A 424 137.18 -106.90 75.02
C ALA A 424 137.11 -106.99 76.56
N ASN A 425 135.94 -106.75 77.17
CA ASN A 425 135.74 -106.88 78.61
C ASN A 425 135.85 -108.33 79.09
N GLU A 426 135.28 -109.31 78.35
CA GLU A 426 135.45 -110.73 78.66
C GLU A 426 136.93 -111.14 78.61
N LEU A 427 137.68 -110.65 77.61
CA LEU A 427 139.13 -110.82 77.54
C LEU A 427 139.85 -110.24 78.77
N ILE A 428 139.47 -109.03 79.19
CA ILE A 428 140.02 -108.39 80.40
C ILE A 428 139.70 -109.21 81.66
N GLU A 429 138.47 -109.71 81.81
CA GLU A 429 138.10 -110.57 82.93
C GLU A 429 138.83 -111.93 82.90
N GLY A 430 139.02 -112.51 81.72
CA GLY A 430 139.85 -113.69 81.52
C GLY A 430 141.30 -113.44 81.96
N TYR A 431 141.90 -112.31 81.56
CA TYR A 431 143.23 -111.92 82.02
C TYR A 431 143.31 -111.69 83.54
N LYS A 432 142.30 -111.03 84.13
CA LYS A 432 142.24 -110.85 85.60
C LYS A 432 142.15 -112.18 86.33
N SER A 433 141.36 -113.13 85.82
CA SER A 433 141.20 -114.46 86.42
C SER A 433 142.50 -115.26 86.33
N ALA A 434 143.17 -115.24 85.17
CA ALA A 434 144.49 -115.85 84.98
C ALA A 434 145.56 -115.22 85.87
N MET A 435 145.54 -113.90 86.07
CA MET A 435 146.42 -113.21 87.01
C MET A 435 146.17 -113.64 88.45
N LYS A 436 144.90 -113.79 88.85
CA LYS A 436 144.55 -114.24 90.20
C LYS A 436 144.95 -115.69 90.46
N GLU A 437 144.78 -116.58 89.47
CA GLU A 437 145.27 -117.95 89.53
C GLU A 437 146.80 -117.97 89.68
N LYS A 438 147.51 -117.11 88.94
CA LYS A 438 148.96 -116.94 89.10
C LYS A 438 149.36 -116.34 90.44
N GLU A 439 148.56 -115.45 91.03
CA GLU A 439 148.75 -114.97 92.41
C GLU A 439 148.54 -116.08 93.44
N GLU A 440 147.51 -116.92 93.28
CA GLU A 440 147.24 -118.08 94.15
C GLU A 440 148.36 -119.13 94.05
N GLU A 441 148.84 -119.45 92.84
CA GLU A 441 150.02 -120.30 92.62
C GLU A 441 151.27 -119.70 93.32
N LEU A 442 151.45 -118.38 93.24
CA LEU A 442 152.55 -117.68 93.89
C LEU A 442 152.43 -117.74 95.42
N GLU A 443 151.21 -117.66 95.96
CA GLU A 443 150.92 -117.74 97.39
C GLU A 443 151.09 -119.17 97.93
N GLU A 444 150.72 -120.20 97.16
CA GLU A 444 151.03 -121.61 97.44
C GLU A 444 152.55 -121.85 97.47
N LEU A 445 153.28 -121.30 96.49
CA LEU A 445 154.74 -121.33 96.45
C LEU A 445 155.37 -120.68 97.69
N LYS A 446 154.84 -119.54 98.15
CA LYS A 446 155.30 -118.88 99.38
C LYS A 446 154.99 -119.70 100.64
N SER A 447 153.81 -120.31 100.71
CA SER A 447 153.41 -121.19 101.82
C SER A 447 154.33 -122.42 101.92
N LEU A 448 154.68 -123.05 100.79
CA LEU A 448 155.63 -124.16 100.74
C LEU A 448 157.01 -123.76 101.26
N CYS A 449 157.51 -122.59 100.85
CA CYS A 449 158.82 -122.06 101.27
C CYS A 449 158.90 -121.70 102.75
N SER A 450 157.77 -121.48 103.43
CA SER A 450 157.74 -121.16 104.87
C SER A 450 157.71 -122.39 105.77
N SER A 451 157.54 -123.59 105.18
CA SER A 451 157.51 -124.90 105.88
C SER A 451 158.81 -125.71 105.78
N LEU A 452 159.84 -125.10 105.19
CA LEU A 452 161.22 -125.58 104.99
C LEU A 452 162.16 -124.69 105.80
#